data_AF-A0A0N4XYG8-F1
#
_entry.id   AF-A0A0N4XYG8-F1
#
_cell.length_a   1.000
_cell.length_b   1.000
_cell.length_c   1.000
_cell.angle_alpha   90.00
_cell.angle_beta   90.00
_cell.angle_gamma   90.00
#
_symmetry.space_group_name_H-M   'P 1'
#
loop_
_entity.id
_entity.type
_entity.pdbx_description
1 polymer ?
#
loop_
_entity_poly.entity_id
_entity_poly.type
_entity_poly.pdbx_seq_one_letter_code
_entity_poly.pdbx_strand_id
1 'polypeptide(L)'
;MAATQTTTIETVSVVRPLKVISLICLCIAIALSIVSLCSTWWLRSGYIKAVAALMIIALIFTAVAFFLNICGLSKSDIRRKYIFYKFATYLAILAVLLELTALIVFPACFYVKMKEYGSRRDWEVDWSYGLAWGATLFTFGASLLLICDKEHEEVYYKEKTIYNPPPELMN
;
A
#
# COMPACT_ATOMS: atom_id res chain seq x y z
N MET A 1 3.89 -13.25 -50.73
CA MET A 1 4.95 -12.45 -50.07
C MET A 1 4.31 -11.73 -48.89
N ALA A 2 4.97 -11.75 -47.72
CA ALA A 2 4.37 -11.41 -46.43
C ALA A 2 4.35 -9.90 -46.16
N ALA A 3 3.33 -9.42 -45.46
CA ALA A 3 3.23 -8.04 -45.00
C ALA A 3 4.35 -7.69 -44.01
N THR A 4 4.98 -6.53 -44.18
CA THR A 4 6.00 -6.03 -43.26
C THR A 4 5.32 -5.34 -42.09
N GLN A 5 5.51 -5.89 -40.90
CA GLN A 5 4.99 -5.32 -39.65
C GLN A 5 6.02 -4.32 -39.12
N THR A 6 5.68 -3.03 -39.08
CA THR A 6 6.56 -1.98 -38.54
C THR A 6 5.99 -1.53 -37.22
N THR A 7 6.67 -1.78 -36.11
CA THR A 7 6.23 -1.30 -34.80
C THR A 7 6.82 0.08 -34.51
N THR A 8 5.98 1.07 -34.23
CA THR A 8 6.40 2.40 -33.76
C THR A 8 6.04 2.54 -32.29
N ILE A 9 7.07 2.66 -31.45
CA ILE A 9 6.94 2.86 -30.01
C ILE A 9 6.84 4.36 -29.75
N GLU A 10 5.62 4.89 -29.59
CA GLU A 10 5.46 6.22 -29.00
C GLU A 10 5.73 6.12 -27.50
N THR A 11 6.95 6.50 -27.09
CA THR A 11 7.29 6.61 -25.67
C THR A 11 6.66 7.88 -25.10
N VAL A 12 5.36 7.84 -24.79
CA VAL A 12 4.79 8.83 -23.86
C VAL A 12 5.40 8.54 -22.51
N SER A 13 6.38 9.35 -22.11
CA SER A 13 7.00 9.31 -20.79
C SER A 13 5.98 9.76 -19.74
N VAL A 14 5.01 8.90 -19.43
CA VAL A 14 4.15 9.10 -18.28
C VAL A 14 5.06 9.08 -17.07
N VAL A 15 5.33 10.27 -16.53
CA VAL A 15 6.20 10.51 -15.38
C VAL A 15 5.59 9.81 -14.17
N ARG A 16 5.83 8.49 -14.02
CA ARG A 16 5.21 7.50 -13.10
C ARG A 16 4.59 8.12 -11.84
N PRO A 17 3.45 8.80 -11.94
CA PRO A 17 3.03 9.73 -10.91
C PRO A 17 2.40 8.94 -9.77
N LEU A 18 1.77 7.80 -10.12
CA LEU A 18 1.22 6.81 -9.20
C LEU A 18 2.26 6.32 -8.19
N LYS A 19 3.50 6.02 -8.61
CA LYS A 19 4.55 5.55 -7.68
C LYS A 19 4.91 6.62 -6.65
N VAL A 20 5.05 7.88 -7.08
CA VAL A 20 5.35 9.00 -6.18
C VAL A 20 4.20 9.26 -5.21
N ILE A 21 2.95 9.22 -5.70
CA ILE A 21 1.75 9.37 -4.85
C ILE A 21 1.69 8.24 -3.82
N SER A 22 1.97 6.99 -4.22
CA SER A 22 2.00 5.85 -3.29
C SER A 22 3.03 6.03 -2.17
N LEU A 23 4.20 6.62 -2.47
CA LEU A 23 5.22 6.93 -1.46
C LEU A 23 4.75 8.00 -0.49
N ILE A 24 4.12 9.05 -0.98
CA ILE A 24 3.58 10.11 -0.12
C ILE A 24 2.50 9.52 0.81
N CYS A 25 1.61 8.69 0.29
CA CYS A 25 0.61 8.00 1.10
C CYS A 25 1.25 7.09 2.16
N LEU A 26 2.28 6.32 1.81
CA LEU A 26 3.02 5.50 2.78
C LEU A 26 3.76 6.33 3.84
N CYS A 27 4.36 7.46 3.47
CA CYS A 27 4.96 8.40 4.43
C CYS A 27 3.92 8.89 5.45
N ILE A 28 2.75 9.32 4.97
CA ILE A 28 1.67 9.81 5.81
C ILE A 28 1.16 8.68 6.71
N ALA A 29 0.97 7.47 6.17
CA ALA A 29 0.55 6.31 6.95
C ALA A 29 1.56 5.99 8.07
N ILE A 30 2.86 5.97 7.77
CA ILE A 30 3.91 5.74 8.78
C ILE A 30 3.86 6.82 9.87
N ALA A 31 3.74 8.09 9.50
CA ALA A 31 3.65 9.19 10.46
C ALA A 31 2.42 9.06 11.36
N LEU A 32 1.25 8.77 10.78
CA LEU A 32 0.00 8.57 11.52
C LEU A 32 0.07 7.35 12.45
N SER A 33 0.64 6.24 11.99
CA SER A 33 0.85 5.04 12.81
C SER A 33 1.81 5.28 13.97
N ILE A 34 2.90 6.03 13.76
CA ILE A 34 3.82 6.42 14.84
C ILE A 34 3.10 7.30 15.86
N VAL A 35 2.32 8.31 15.43
CA VAL A 35 1.56 9.18 16.35
C VAL A 35 0.53 8.37 17.15
N SER A 36 -0.15 7.41 16.52
CA SER A 36 -1.09 6.52 17.21
C SER A 36 -0.39 5.63 18.25
N LEU A 37 0.77 5.04 17.91
CA LEU A 37 1.55 4.24 18.87
C LEU A 37 2.13 5.09 20.01
N CYS A 38 2.63 6.28 19.71
CA CYS A 38 3.20 7.21 20.69
C CYS A 38 2.14 7.78 21.64
N SER A 39 0.85 7.80 21.28
CA SER A 39 -0.23 8.24 22.17
C SER A 39 -0.74 7.12 23.09
N THR A 40 -0.32 5.86 22.84
CA THR A 40 -0.75 4.70 23.64
C THR A 40 0.06 4.58 24.94
N TRP A 41 -0.01 5.59 25.83
CA TRP A 41 0.74 5.64 27.09
C TRP A 41 0.21 4.71 28.21
N TRP A 42 -0.74 3.82 27.93
CA TRP A 42 -1.34 2.92 28.93
C TRP A 42 -1.38 1.45 28.47
N LEU A 43 -0.21 0.79 28.44
CA LEU A 43 -0.05 -0.68 28.30
C LEU A 43 -0.49 -1.46 29.55
N ARG A 44 -1.59 -1.06 30.21
CA ARG A 44 -1.99 -1.62 31.52
C ARG A 44 -2.82 -2.90 31.41
N SER A 45 -3.44 -3.16 30.25
CA SER A 45 -4.31 -4.31 29.99
C SER A 45 -3.67 -5.31 29.02
N GLY A 46 -3.76 -6.61 29.31
CA GLY A 46 -3.12 -7.67 28.52
C GLY A 46 -3.55 -7.72 27.04
N TYR A 47 -4.82 -7.50 26.74
CA TYR A 47 -5.32 -7.50 25.35
C TYR A 47 -4.84 -6.29 24.55
N ILE A 48 -4.67 -5.12 25.18
CA ILE A 48 -4.13 -3.91 24.53
C ILE A 48 -2.67 -4.14 24.12
N LYS A 49 -1.89 -4.90 24.90
CA LYS A 49 -0.52 -5.29 24.52
C LYS A 49 -0.49 -6.13 23.24
N ALA A 50 -1.44 -7.06 23.08
CA ALA A 50 -1.53 -7.88 21.89
C ALA A 50 -1.90 -7.05 20.64
N VAL A 51 -2.86 -6.14 20.77
CA VAL A 51 -3.24 -5.20 19.70
C VAL A 51 -2.05 -4.29 19.33
N ALA A 52 -1.36 -3.73 20.33
CA ALA A 52 -0.17 -2.90 20.10
C ALA A 52 0.95 -3.68 19.41
N ALA A 53 1.18 -4.95 19.77
CA ALA A 53 2.16 -5.79 19.10
C ALA A 53 1.82 -6.01 17.61
N LEU A 54 0.55 -6.27 17.30
CA LEU A 54 0.09 -6.39 15.90
C LEU A 54 0.30 -5.09 15.13
N MET A 55 0.03 -3.94 15.74
CA MET A 55 0.22 -2.63 15.12
C MET A 55 1.70 -2.31 14.87
N ILE A 56 2.60 -2.67 15.80
CA ILE A 56 4.04 -2.51 15.62
C ILE A 56 4.55 -3.41 14.49
N ILE A 57 4.10 -4.67 14.43
CA ILE A 57 4.47 -5.58 13.34
C ILE A 57 3.98 -5.03 11.99
N ALA A 58 2.75 -4.53 11.93
CA ALA A 58 2.21 -3.90 10.73
C ALA A 58 3.03 -2.66 10.32
N LEU A 59 3.39 -1.79 11.28
CA LEU A 59 4.26 -0.63 11.03
C LEU A 59 5.61 -1.04 10.44
N ILE A 60 6.22 -2.12 10.95
CA ILE A 60 7.48 -2.64 10.39
C ILE A 60 7.27 -3.06 8.93
N PHE A 61 6.19 -3.79 8.62
CA PHE A 61 5.91 -4.16 7.24
C PHE A 61 5.62 -2.96 6.33
N THR A 62 4.88 -1.96 6.81
CA THR A 62 4.66 -0.69 6.08
C THR A 62 5.97 0.05 5.84
N ALA A 63 6.87 0.09 6.83
CA ALA A 63 8.19 0.71 6.69
C ALA A 63 9.05 -0.05 5.67
N VAL A 64 9.09 -1.38 5.72
CA VAL A 64 9.81 -2.20 4.73
C VAL A 64 9.24 -2.00 3.33
N ALA A 65 7.90 -1.98 3.18
CA ALA A 65 7.25 -1.71 1.90
C ALA A 65 7.63 -0.32 1.36
N PHE A 66 7.67 0.70 2.22
CA PHE A 66 8.12 2.04 1.88
C PHE A 66 9.57 2.07 1.38
N PHE A 67 10.50 1.43 2.10
CA PHE A 67 11.89 1.34 1.67
C PHE A 67 12.06 0.59 0.34
N LEU A 68 11.34 -0.52 0.14
CA LEU A 68 11.39 -1.27 -1.11
C LEU A 68 10.82 -0.47 -2.29
N ASN A 69 9.76 0.32 -2.06
CA ASN A 69 9.18 1.21 -3.05
C ASN A 69 10.17 2.33 -3.45
N ILE A 70 10.88 2.92 -2.48
CA ILE A 70 11.99 3.87 -2.73
C ILE A 70 13.12 3.20 -3.52
N CYS A 71 13.61 2.05 -3.04
CA CYS A 71 14.68 1.32 -3.72
C CYS A 71 14.28 0.95 -5.16
N GLY A 72 13.02 0.57 -5.39
CA GLY A 72 12.48 0.32 -6.72
C GLY A 72 12.51 1.56 -7.62
N LEU A 73 12.34 2.76 -7.08
CA LEU A 73 12.42 3.99 -7.87
C LEU A 73 13.86 4.29 -8.30
N SER A 74 14.83 4.10 -7.42
CA SER A 74 16.24 4.44 -7.66
C SER A 74 16.97 3.48 -8.61
N LYS A 75 16.42 2.30 -8.90
CA LYS A 75 17.07 1.32 -9.79
C LYS A 75 16.72 1.57 -11.27
N SER A 76 17.77 1.58 -12.11
CA SER A 76 17.70 1.67 -13.57
C SER A 76 17.32 0.34 -14.24
N ASP A 77 17.73 -0.79 -13.66
CA ASP A 77 17.46 -2.13 -14.21
C ASP A 77 15.98 -2.53 -14.06
N ILE A 78 15.29 -2.67 -15.20
CA ILE A 78 13.85 -2.98 -15.29
C ILE A 78 13.48 -4.28 -14.54
N ARG A 79 14.25 -5.36 -14.71
CA ARG A 79 13.95 -6.66 -14.07
C ARG A 79 14.00 -6.58 -12.54
N ARG A 80 15.02 -5.94 -11.98
CA ARG A 80 15.18 -5.82 -10.52
C ARG A 80 14.11 -4.88 -9.96
N LYS A 81 13.87 -3.76 -10.64
CA LYS A 81 12.82 -2.80 -10.33
C LYS A 81 11.45 -3.48 -10.16
N TYR A 82 11.06 -4.33 -11.11
CA TYR A 82 9.82 -5.10 -11.04
C TYR A 82 9.74 -5.99 -9.79
N ILE A 83 10.82 -6.70 -9.46
CA ILE A 83 10.87 -7.58 -8.28
C ILE A 83 10.69 -6.76 -6.99
N PHE A 84 11.39 -5.63 -6.85
CA PHE A 84 11.26 -4.75 -5.68
C PHE A 84 9.83 -4.24 -5.49
N TYR A 85 9.17 -3.77 -6.56
CA TYR A 85 7.78 -3.32 -6.47
C TYR A 85 6.82 -4.45 -6.13
N LYS A 86 7.01 -5.63 -6.72
CA LYS A 86 6.16 -6.79 -6.44
C LYS A 86 6.22 -7.19 -4.96
N PHE A 87 7.42 -7.22 -4.36
CA PHE A 87 7.56 -7.44 -2.93
C PHE A 87 6.97 -6.29 -2.09
N ALA A 88 7.17 -5.03 -2.50
CA ALA A 88 6.58 -3.88 -1.81
C ALA A 88 5.05 -3.97 -1.78
N THR A 89 4.40 -4.31 -2.90
CA THR A 89 2.95 -4.47 -2.98
C THR A 89 2.45 -5.59 -2.06
N TYR A 90 3.10 -6.76 -2.05
CA TYR A 90 2.68 -7.86 -1.17
C TYR A 90 2.81 -7.51 0.31
N LEU A 91 3.89 -6.82 0.69
CA LEU A 91 4.09 -6.37 2.07
C LEU A 91 3.08 -5.28 2.47
N ALA A 92 2.74 -4.36 1.57
CA ALA A 92 1.72 -3.34 1.81
C ALA A 92 0.34 -3.97 2.03
N ILE A 93 -0.06 -4.95 1.21
CA ILE A 93 -1.34 -5.68 1.40
C ILE A 93 -1.34 -6.42 2.74
N LEU A 94 -0.24 -7.10 3.09
CA LEU A 94 -0.13 -7.81 4.36
C LEU A 94 -0.22 -6.84 5.55
N ALA A 95 0.43 -5.68 5.46
CA ALA A 95 0.34 -4.65 6.48
C ALA A 95 -1.11 -4.19 6.69
N VAL A 96 -1.86 -3.90 5.62
CA VAL A 96 -3.27 -3.51 5.70
C VAL A 96 -4.12 -4.57 6.43
N LEU A 97 -3.90 -5.85 6.14
CA LEU A 97 -4.64 -6.93 6.79
C LEU A 97 -4.35 -7.01 8.29
N LEU A 98 -3.09 -6.81 8.68
CA LEU A 98 -2.69 -6.76 10.09
C LEU A 98 -3.25 -5.52 10.80
N GLU A 99 -3.23 -4.36 10.13
CA GLU A 99 -3.82 -3.12 10.64
C GLU A 99 -5.32 -3.33 10.88
N LEU A 100 -6.06 -3.76 9.86
CA LEU A 100 -7.49 -4.02 9.95
C LEU A 100 -7.83 -5.03 11.05
N THR A 101 -7.04 -6.10 11.18
CA THR A 101 -7.23 -7.10 12.25
C THR A 101 -7.05 -6.47 13.63
N ALA A 102 -5.99 -5.70 13.85
CA ALA A 102 -5.74 -5.03 15.12
C ALA A 102 -6.86 -4.05 15.49
N LEU A 103 -7.32 -3.27 14.52
CA LEU A 103 -8.38 -2.27 14.71
C LEU A 103 -9.77 -2.88 14.94
N ILE A 104 -10.05 -4.08 14.42
CA ILE A 104 -11.32 -4.80 14.71
C ILE A 104 -11.25 -5.53 16.06
N VAL A 105 -10.09 -6.11 16.40
CA VAL A 105 -9.89 -6.81 17.67
C VAL A 105 -10.01 -5.86 18.86
N PHE A 106 -9.54 -4.62 18.72
CA PHE A 106 -9.61 -3.61 19.78
C PHE A 106 -11.05 -3.38 20.32
N PRO A 107 -12.05 -2.96 19.52
CA PRO A 107 -13.42 -2.78 19.99
C PRO A 107 -14.09 -4.11 20.36
N ALA A 108 -13.77 -5.23 19.70
CA ALA A 108 -14.33 -6.53 20.04
C ALA A 108 -13.93 -6.99 21.45
N CYS A 109 -12.63 -6.91 21.78
CA CYS A 109 -12.14 -7.20 23.13
C CYS A 109 -12.63 -6.18 24.15
N PHE A 110 -12.70 -4.90 23.77
CA PHE A 110 -13.25 -3.84 24.61
C PHE A 110 -14.72 -4.11 24.98
N TYR A 111 -15.55 -4.54 24.02
CA TYR A 111 -16.96 -4.86 24.26
C TYR A 111 -17.14 -6.04 25.23
N VAL A 112 -16.36 -7.11 25.07
CA VAL A 112 -16.39 -8.26 25.99
C VAL A 112 -16.00 -7.83 27.40
N LYS A 113 -14.97 -6.99 27.52
CA LYS A 113 -14.46 -6.50 28.80
C LYS A 113 -15.39 -5.47 29.46
N MET A 114 -16.10 -4.66 28.70
CA MET A 114 -17.08 -3.71 29.25
C MET A 114 -18.19 -4.41 30.04
N LYS A 115 -18.60 -5.62 29.63
CA LYS A 115 -19.61 -6.41 30.36
C LYS A 115 -19.14 -6.81 31.77
N GLU A 116 -17.83 -6.88 31.98
CA GLU A 116 -17.18 -7.36 33.21
C GLU A 116 -16.98 -6.24 34.25
N TYR A 117 -16.84 -4.98 33.82
CA TYR A 117 -16.53 -3.85 34.70
C TYR A 117 -17.74 -3.14 35.33
N GLY A 118 -18.97 -3.48 34.91
CA GLY A 118 -20.19 -2.84 35.40
C GLY A 118 -20.31 -1.37 34.96
N SER A 119 -21.54 -0.83 34.99
CA SER A 119 -21.99 0.44 34.38
C SER A 119 -21.34 1.74 34.91
N ARG A 120 -20.16 1.69 35.54
CA ARG A 120 -19.44 2.86 36.05
C ARG A 120 -18.02 2.93 35.47
N ARG A 121 -17.84 3.83 34.50
CA ARG A 121 -16.74 4.80 34.37
C ARG A 121 -16.76 5.45 32.99
N ASP A 122 -16.37 6.71 32.96
CA ASP A 122 -16.27 7.56 31.77
C ASP A 122 -15.35 6.89 30.73
N TRP A 123 -15.94 6.38 29.66
CA TRP A 123 -15.22 5.92 28.49
C TRP A 123 -14.87 7.15 27.66
N GLU A 124 -13.60 7.51 27.67
CA GLU A 124 -13.06 8.51 26.76
C GLU A 124 -12.53 7.79 25.53
N VAL A 125 -13.16 8.04 24.37
CA VAL A 125 -12.65 7.54 23.09
C VAL A 125 -11.31 8.23 22.84
N ASP A 126 -10.22 7.46 22.85
CA ASP A 126 -8.94 7.99 22.41
C ASP A 126 -8.99 8.38 20.93
N TRP A 127 -8.61 9.62 20.64
CA TRP A 127 -8.45 10.15 19.28
C TRP A 127 -7.46 9.34 18.43
N SER A 128 -6.53 8.63 19.09
CA SER A 128 -5.52 7.78 18.47
C SER A 128 -6.11 6.60 17.67
N TYR A 129 -7.30 6.13 18.06
CA TYR A 129 -8.03 5.10 17.32
C TYR A 129 -8.50 5.62 15.96
N GLY A 130 -8.97 6.87 15.89
CA GLY A 130 -9.32 7.52 14.64
C GLY A 130 -8.11 7.72 13.73
N LEU A 131 -6.96 8.07 14.31
CA LEU A 131 -5.71 8.15 13.55
C LEU A 131 -5.25 6.79 13.01
N ALA A 132 -5.41 5.71 13.77
CA ALA A 132 -5.06 4.36 13.31
C ALA A 132 -5.92 3.92 12.11
N TRP A 133 -7.21 4.25 12.12
CA TRP A 133 -8.08 4.04 10.95
C TRP A 133 -7.63 4.87 9.75
N GLY A 134 -7.27 6.14 9.98
CA GLY A 134 -6.72 7.01 8.96
C GLY A 134 -5.44 6.44 8.33
N ALA A 135 -4.51 5.96 9.17
CA ALA A 135 -3.29 5.31 8.71
C ALA A 135 -3.60 4.09 7.83
N THR A 136 -4.52 3.22 8.28
CA THR A 136 -4.96 2.03 7.54
C THR A 136 -5.52 2.39 6.16
N LEU A 137 -6.33 3.46 6.06
CA LEU A 137 -6.88 3.93 4.80
C LEU A 137 -5.80 4.46 3.84
N PHE A 138 -4.78 5.16 4.35
CA PHE A 138 -3.65 5.61 3.54
C PHE A 138 -2.78 4.43 3.09
N THR A 139 -2.51 3.45 3.96
CA THR A 139 -1.79 2.22 3.58
C THR A 139 -2.57 1.44 2.52
N PHE A 140 -3.90 1.32 2.67
CA PHE A 140 -4.77 0.68 1.69
C PHE A 140 -4.78 1.41 0.34
N GLY A 141 -4.94 2.73 0.35
CA GLY A 141 -4.86 3.57 -0.84
C GLY A 141 -3.51 3.43 -1.55
N ALA A 142 -2.40 3.43 -0.80
CA ALA A 142 -1.07 3.19 -1.36
C ALA A 142 -0.94 1.79 -1.99
N SER A 143 -1.49 0.77 -1.35
CA SER A 143 -1.51 -0.59 -1.88
C SER A 143 -2.29 -0.67 -3.20
N LEU A 144 -3.44 -0.01 -3.32
CA LEU A 144 -4.19 0.04 -4.58
C LEU A 144 -3.40 0.77 -5.67
N LEU A 145 -2.78 1.91 -5.36
CA LEU A 145 -1.94 2.64 -6.32
C LEU A 145 -0.77 1.79 -6.83
N LEU A 146 -0.16 0.99 -5.96
CA LEU A 146 0.90 0.05 -6.33
C LEU A 146 0.41 -1.10 -7.22
N ILE A 147 -0.85 -1.54 -7.06
CA ILE A 147 -1.46 -2.56 -7.93
C ILE A 147 -1.80 -1.95 -9.29
N CYS A 148 -2.48 -0.79 -9.31
CA CYS A 148 -2.87 -0.10 -10.53
C CYS A 148 -1.66 0.28 -11.40
N ASP A 149 -0.55 0.65 -10.76
CA ASP A 149 0.69 0.94 -11.49
C ASP A 149 1.27 -0.31 -12.17
N LYS A 150 1.21 -1.48 -11.53
CA LYS A 150 1.65 -2.75 -12.13
C LYS A 150 0.85 -3.07 -13.40
N GLU A 151 -0.47 -2.91 -13.36
CA GLU A 151 -1.33 -3.16 -14.53
C GLU A 151 -0.98 -2.24 -15.69
N HIS A 152 -0.75 -0.95 -15.39
CA HIS A 152 -0.37 0.02 -16.41
C HIS A 152 1.00 -0.29 -17.02
N GLU A 153 1.97 -0.75 -16.19
CA GLU A 153 3.28 -1.21 -16.66
C GLU A 153 3.13 -2.44 -17.57
N GLU A 154 2.27 -3.43 -17.25
CA GLU A 154 2.01 -4.61 -18.11
C GLU A 154 1.33 -4.27 -19.46
N VAL A 155 0.46 -3.24 -19.51
CA VAL A 155 -0.22 -2.80 -20.75
C VAL A 155 0.75 -2.15 -21.74
N TYR A 156 1.74 -1.37 -21.29
CA TYR A 156 2.77 -0.81 -22.19
C TYR A 156 3.65 -1.88 -22.85
N TYR A 157 3.81 -3.05 -22.23
CA TYR A 157 4.51 -4.17 -22.84
C TYR A 157 3.67 -4.91 -23.90
N LYS A 158 2.38 -4.61 -24.04
CA LYS A 158 1.53 -5.12 -25.14
C LYS A 158 1.53 -4.11 -26.29
N GLU A 159 2.47 -4.29 -27.22
CA GLU A 159 2.72 -3.43 -28.37
C GLU A 159 1.57 -3.39 -29.40
N LYS A 160 1.39 -2.23 -30.05
CA LYS A 160 0.41 -1.97 -31.13
C LYS A 160 1.01 -2.41 -32.46
N THR A 161 0.48 -3.47 -33.07
CA THR A 161 0.92 -3.92 -34.40
C THR A 161 0.39 -2.99 -35.48
N ILE A 162 1.23 -2.11 -36.05
CA ILE A 162 0.86 -1.36 -37.25
C ILE A 162 1.09 -2.25 -38.47
N TYR A 163 0.02 -2.52 -39.21
CA TYR A 163 0.08 -3.24 -40.46
C TYR A 163 0.47 -2.26 -41.57
N ASN A 164 1.66 -2.40 -42.14
CA ASN A 164 2.01 -1.66 -43.34
C ASN A 164 1.39 -2.38 -44.56
N PRO A 165 0.47 -1.76 -45.30
CA PRO A 165 -0.06 -2.39 -46.50
C PRO A 165 1.08 -2.58 -47.51
N PRO A 166 1.05 -3.67 -48.30
CA PRO A 166 2.05 -3.89 -49.34
C PRO A 166 1.98 -2.76 -50.39
N PRO A 167 3.12 -2.36 -50.99
CA PRO A 167 3.23 -1.21 -51.87
C PRO A 167 2.34 -1.28 -53.13
N GLU A 168 1.88 -2.48 -53.50
CA GLU A 168 0.93 -2.76 -54.59
C GLU A 168 -0.45 -2.10 -54.38
N LEU A 169 -0.86 -1.84 -53.13
CA LEU A 169 -2.17 -1.27 -52.76
C LEU A 169 -2.11 0.24 -52.48
N MET A 170 -0.94 0.86 -52.69
CA MET A 170 -0.72 2.29 -52.43
C MET A 170 -0.93 3.17 -53.68
N ASN A 171 -1.57 2.65 -54.73
CA ASN A 171 -1.85 3.34 -56.00
C ASN A 171 -3.35 3.49 -56.26
#